data_AF-A0A076LJA4-F1
#
_entry.id   AF-A0A076LJA4-F1
#
_cell.length_a   1.000
_cell.length_b   1.000
_cell.length_c   1.000
_cell.angle_alpha   90.00
_cell.angle_beta   90.00
_cell.angle_gamma   90.00
#
_symmetry.space_group_name_H-M   'P 1'
#
loop_
_entity.id
_entity.type
_entity.pdbx_description
1 polymer ?
#
loop_
_entity_poly.entity_id
_entity_poly.type
_entity_poly.pdbx_seq_one_letter_code
_entity_poly.pdbx_strand_id
1 'polypeptide(L)'
;MKTPTSKSNFNPEEFKNLAMYLKENKDNIHNPNEISIECINRVIAGRLYYSAFLILRETIIRELSNYSNCPKEVNYFKDALLGGSVHNTLLKFIEKIRDNNNLNQNPELREAISQIYNSLDCLKGHRVAADYDLSIPTPVKIKTNSNHKTVKTNRDYEEINFEKTRVIKKLERKYNLIIESLSKLEGILRKNKNDVCKILRELWVKK
;
A
#
# COMPACT_ATOMS: atom_id res chain seq x y z
N MET A 1 -26.62 25.21 -17.41
CA MET A 1 -26.19 23.90 -16.85
C MET A 1 -25.99 24.09 -15.36
N LYS A 2 -26.75 23.39 -14.52
CA LYS A 2 -26.50 23.35 -13.08
C LYS A 2 -25.27 22.47 -12.85
N THR A 3 -24.25 23.02 -12.21
CA THR A 3 -23.10 22.25 -11.72
C THR A 3 -23.61 21.16 -10.79
N PRO A 4 -23.22 19.88 -10.98
CA PRO A 4 -23.60 18.84 -10.05
C PRO A 4 -22.92 19.12 -8.70
N THR A 5 -23.71 19.56 -7.73
CA THR A 5 -23.34 19.57 -6.31
C THR A 5 -23.50 18.16 -5.76
N SER A 6 -22.60 17.25 -6.11
CA SER A 6 -22.29 16.14 -5.22
C SER A 6 -20.89 16.40 -4.69
N LYS A 7 -20.75 16.54 -3.37
CA LYS A 7 -19.53 16.05 -2.73
C LYS A 7 -19.52 14.57 -3.07
N SER A 8 -18.86 14.21 -4.17
CA SER A 8 -18.57 12.82 -4.48
C SER A 8 -17.77 12.33 -3.29
N ASN A 9 -18.41 11.55 -2.42
CA ASN A 9 -17.72 10.85 -1.34
C ASN A 9 -16.95 9.72 -2.02
N PHE A 10 -15.80 10.06 -2.58
CA PHE A 10 -14.87 9.09 -3.12
C PHE A 10 -14.61 8.02 -2.06
N ASN A 11 -14.97 6.77 -2.35
CA ASN A 11 -14.79 5.65 -1.44
C ASN A 11 -13.65 4.74 -1.95
N PRO A 12 -12.49 4.72 -1.28
CA PRO A 12 -11.37 3.83 -1.63
C PRO A 12 -11.75 2.36 -1.79
N GLU A 13 -12.77 1.88 -1.05
CA GLU A 13 -13.21 0.49 -1.09
C GLU A 13 -13.86 0.10 -2.43
N GLU A 14 -14.34 1.07 -3.23
CA GLU A 14 -14.85 0.81 -4.57
C GLU A 14 -13.78 0.17 -5.48
N PHE A 15 -12.50 0.51 -5.28
CA PHE A 15 -11.42 -0.16 -6.00
C PHE A 15 -11.34 -1.63 -5.64
N LYS A 16 -11.44 -2.00 -4.36
CA LYS A 16 -11.48 -3.41 -3.93
C LYS A 16 -12.72 -4.10 -4.47
N ASN A 17 -13.87 -3.44 -4.48
CA ASN A 17 -15.12 -4.03 -4.98
C ASN A 17 -15.03 -4.34 -6.47
N LEU A 18 -14.47 -3.43 -7.27
CA LEU A 18 -14.18 -3.69 -8.68
C LEU A 18 -13.20 -4.87 -8.85
N ALA A 19 -12.17 -4.96 -8.00
CA ALA A 19 -11.22 -6.07 -8.04
C ALA A 19 -11.90 -7.43 -7.77
N MET A 20 -12.82 -7.48 -6.80
CA MET A 20 -13.58 -8.70 -6.49
C MET A 20 -14.56 -9.05 -7.61
N TYR A 21 -15.25 -8.06 -8.15
CA TYR A 21 -16.15 -8.26 -9.29
C TYR A 21 -15.43 -8.90 -10.48
N LEU A 22 -14.26 -8.37 -10.86
CA LEU A 22 -13.44 -8.90 -11.94
C LEU A 22 -12.96 -10.34 -11.67
N LYS A 23 -12.65 -10.66 -10.41
CA LYS A 23 -12.26 -12.02 -10.02
C LYS A 23 -13.42 -13.00 -10.12
N GLU A 24 -14.59 -12.62 -9.61
CA GLU A 24 -15.79 -13.47 -9.57
C GLU A 24 -16.36 -13.73 -10.97
N ASN A 25 -16.26 -12.74 -11.87
CA ASN A 25 -16.77 -12.82 -13.24
C ASN A 25 -15.67 -13.15 -14.27
N LYS A 26 -14.50 -13.57 -13.80
CA LYS A 26 -13.31 -13.73 -14.63
C LYS A 26 -13.54 -14.64 -15.85
N ASP A 27 -14.22 -15.75 -15.65
CA ASP A 27 -14.46 -16.73 -16.72
C ASP A 27 -15.44 -16.20 -17.78
N ASN A 28 -16.33 -15.28 -17.39
CA ASN A 28 -17.28 -14.63 -18.31
C ASN A 28 -16.64 -13.46 -19.08
N ILE A 29 -15.64 -12.80 -18.48
CA ILE A 29 -14.93 -11.66 -19.09
C ILE A 29 -13.79 -12.15 -19.98
N HIS A 30 -13.22 -13.30 -19.67
CA HIS A 30 -12.09 -13.83 -20.41
C HIS A 30 -12.48 -14.16 -21.84
N ASN A 31 -11.81 -13.49 -22.78
CA ASN A 31 -11.84 -13.80 -24.19
C ASN A 31 -10.37 -13.87 -24.66
N PRO A 32 -9.82 -15.04 -24.99
CA PRO A 32 -8.41 -15.19 -25.39
C PRO A 32 -7.98 -14.25 -26.53
N ASN A 33 -8.93 -13.84 -27.38
CA ASN A 33 -8.67 -12.96 -28.52
C ASN A 33 -8.78 -11.47 -28.19
N GLU A 34 -9.32 -11.10 -27.02
CA GLU A 34 -9.60 -9.70 -26.65
C GLU A 34 -9.13 -9.34 -25.23
N ILE A 35 -9.45 -10.15 -24.23
CA ILE A 35 -9.13 -9.94 -22.81
C ILE A 35 -8.56 -11.22 -22.21
N SER A 36 -7.23 -11.25 -22.09
CA SER A 36 -6.52 -12.36 -21.46
C SER A 36 -6.72 -12.38 -19.94
N ILE A 37 -6.53 -13.57 -19.36
CA ILE A 37 -6.48 -13.75 -17.90
C ILE A 37 -5.41 -12.86 -17.26
N GLU A 38 -4.28 -12.68 -17.94
CA GLU A 38 -3.20 -11.82 -17.49
C GLU A 38 -3.67 -10.37 -17.31
N CYS A 39 -4.37 -9.82 -18.31
CA CYS A 39 -4.93 -8.47 -18.26
C CYS A 39 -5.88 -8.29 -17.08
N ILE A 40 -6.80 -9.23 -16.87
CA ILE A 40 -7.75 -9.20 -15.74
C ILE A 40 -6.97 -9.18 -14.41
N ASN A 41 -5.99 -10.07 -14.26
CA ASN A 41 -5.22 -10.18 -13.03
C ASN A 41 -4.34 -8.94 -12.75
N ARG A 42 -3.78 -8.31 -13.79
CA ARG A 42 -3.05 -7.03 -13.68
C ARG A 42 -3.96 -5.91 -13.16
N VAL A 43 -5.19 -5.80 -13.69
CA VAL A 43 -6.17 -4.82 -13.21
C VAL A 43 -6.50 -5.07 -11.74
N ILE A 44 -6.78 -6.31 -11.35
CA ILE A 44 -7.06 -6.68 -9.95
C ILE A 44 -5.90 -6.25 -9.04
N ALA A 45 -4.65 -6.49 -9.43
CA ALA A 45 -3.48 -6.10 -8.65
C ALA A 45 -3.40 -4.58 -8.44
N GLY A 46 -3.61 -3.80 -9.50
CA GLY A 46 -3.65 -2.34 -9.42
C GLY A 46 -4.76 -1.85 -8.48
N ARG A 47 -5.97 -2.40 -8.61
CA ARG A 47 -7.13 -2.00 -7.81
C ARG A 47 -6.97 -2.33 -6.32
N LEU A 48 -6.48 -3.52 -5.98
CA LEU A 48 -6.20 -3.88 -4.59
C LEU A 48 -5.15 -2.96 -3.95
N TYR A 49 -4.09 -2.62 -4.69
CA TYR A 49 -3.08 -1.68 -4.20
C TYR A 49 -3.67 -0.29 -3.94
N TYR A 50 -4.39 0.29 -4.91
CA TYR A 50 -4.95 1.63 -4.76
C TYR A 50 -5.96 1.70 -3.62
N SER A 51 -6.83 0.69 -3.46
CA SER A 51 -7.73 0.62 -2.30
C SER A 51 -6.96 0.71 -0.98
N ALA A 52 -5.99 -0.19 -0.76
CA ALA A 52 -5.23 -0.23 0.49
C ALA A 52 -4.42 1.06 0.73
N PHE A 53 -3.78 1.58 -0.32
CA PHE A 53 -2.99 2.80 -0.28
C PHE A 53 -3.84 4.01 0.14
N LEU A 54 -5.01 4.17 -0.48
CA LEU A 54 -5.91 5.30 -0.23
C LEU A 54 -6.51 5.23 1.18
N ILE A 55 -6.94 4.05 1.63
CA ILE A 55 -7.42 3.82 3.00
C ILE A 55 -6.34 4.19 4.02
N LEU A 56 -5.11 3.69 3.85
CA LEU A 56 -3.99 4.01 4.74
C LEU A 56 -3.69 5.51 4.76
N ARG A 57 -3.65 6.15 3.58
CA ARG A 57 -3.41 7.58 3.44
C ARG A 57 -4.45 8.39 4.20
N GLU A 58 -5.74 8.08 4.02
CA GLU A 58 -6.83 8.80 4.67
C GLU A 58 -6.84 8.59 6.18
N THR A 59 -6.64 7.35 6.65
CA THR A 59 -6.50 7.04 8.08
C THR A 59 -5.36 7.85 8.71
N ILE A 60 -4.17 7.85 8.09
CA ILE A 60 -3.03 8.59 8.61
C ILE A 60 -3.30 10.10 8.61
N ILE A 61 -3.83 10.66 7.51
CA ILE A 61 -4.18 12.08 7.42
C ILE A 61 -5.18 12.48 8.52
N ARG A 62 -6.21 11.66 8.72
CA ARG A 62 -7.25 11.89 9.73
C ARG A 62 -6.65 11.90 11.14
N GLU A 63 -5.87 10.90 11.50
CA GLU A 63 -5.29 10.82 12.86
C GLU A 63 -4.25 11.92 13.11
N LEU A 64 -3.41 12.24 12.12
CA LEU A 64 -2.43 13.33 12.23
C LEU A 64 -3.07 14.71 12.33
N SER A 65 -4.29 14.90 11.81
CA SER A 65 -4.99 16.19 11.92
C SER A 65 -5.33 16.56 13.36
N ASN A 66 -5.24 15.61 14.31
CA ASN A 66 -5.45 15.82 15.75
C ASN A 66 -4.17 16.16 16.52
N TYR A 67 -3.08 16.49 15.83
CA TYR A 67 -1.78 16.78 16.44
C TYR A 67 -1.57 18.29 16.58
N SER A 68 -1.39 18.76 17.81
CA SER A 68 -1.07 20.15 18.12
C SER A 68 0.42 20.38 18.45
N ASN A 69 1.18 19.32 18.67
CA ASN A 69 2.57 19.36 19.16
C ASN A 69 3.64 19.40 18.04
N CYS A 70 3.27 19.22 16.77
CA CYS A 70 4.16 19.37 15.60
C CYS A 70 3.39 19.78 14.32
N PRO A 71 2.65 20.91 14.34
CA PRO A 71 1.73 21.26 13.26
C PRO A 71 2.42 21.53 11.91
N LYS A 72 3.65 22.06 11.93
CA LYS A 72 4.42 22.34 10.71
C LYS A 72 4.78 21.04 9.98
N GLU A 73 5.29 20.06 10.72
CA GLU A 73 5.69 18.76 10.20
C GLU A 73 4.50 17.95 9.71
N VAL A 74 3.37 18.02 10.42
CA VAL A 74 2.12 17.39 10.01
C VAL A 74 1.62 17.97 8.70
N ASN A 75 1.53 19.30 8.58
CA ASN A 75 1.03 19.93 7.34
C ASN A 75 1.92 19.59 6.15
N TYR A 76 3.24 19.69 6.31
CA TYR A 76 4.19 19.31 5.27
C TYR A 76 4.03 17.84 4.85
N PHE A 77 3.88 16.93 5.82
CA PHE A 77 3.70 15.51 5.51
C PHE A 77 2.37 15.24 4.79
N LYS A 78 1.29 15.90 5.20
CA LYS A 78 -0.02 15.82 4.52
C LYS A 78 0.09 16.29 3.08
N ASP A 79 0.76 17.42 2.82
CA ASP A 79 0.99 17.91 1.46
C ASP A 79 1.84 16.94 0.64
N ALA A 80 2.87 16.34 1.25
CA ALA A 80 3.70 15.32 0.61
C ALA A 80 2.92 14.03 0.26
N LEU A 81 1.84 13.72 0.99
CA LEU A 81 0.91 12.64 0.68
C LEU A 81 -0.12 12.99 -0.40
N LEU A 82 -0.07 14.21 -0.95
CA LEU A 82 -0.88 14.68 -2.07
C LEU A 82 -0.06 15.03 -3.33
N GLY A 83 1.29 15.08 -3.24
CA GLY A 83 2.20 15.46 -4.32
C GLY A 83 2.79 14.32 -5.16
N GLY A 84 3.87 14.55 -5.91
CA GLY A 84 4.37 13.57 -6.91
C GLY A 84 4.96 12.25 -6.36
N SER A 85 5.38 12.19 -5.09
CA SER A 85 6.09 11.02 -4.53
C SER A 85 5.29 10.23 -3.49
N VAL A 86 3.96 10.32 -3.50
CA VAL A 86 3.08 9.83 -2.40
C VAL A 86 3.33 8.38 -1.98
N HIS A 87 3.56 7.48 -2.94
CA HIS A 87 3.70 6.05 -2.69
C HIS A 87 4.96 5.72 -1.87
N ASN A 88 6.05 6.43 -2.12
CA ASN A 88 7.29 6.29 -1.38
C ASN A 88 7.21 7.00 -0.03
N THR A 89 6.56 8.16 0.03
CA THR A 89 6.36 8.92 1.26
C THR A 89 5.58 8.09 2.28
N LEU A 90 4.44 7.52 1.89
CA LEU A 90 3.61 6.70 2.78
C LEU A 90 4.36 5.46 3.27
N LEU A 91 5.02 4.75 2.35
CA LEU A 91 5.74 3.52 2.68
C LEU A 91 6.90 3.78 3.64
N LYS A 92 7.70 4.84 3.41
CA LYS A 92 8.78 5.25 4.31
C LYS A 92 8.28 5.68 5.70
N PHE A 93 7.11 6.31 5.76
CA PHE A 93 6.51 6.65 7.04
C PHE A 93 6.12 5.41 7.85
N ILE A 94 5.46 4.44 7.22
CA ILE A 94 5.11 3.17 7.86
C ILE A 94 6.38 2.40 8.24
N GLU A 95 7.42 2.41 7.40
CA GLU A 95 8.74 1.83 7.69
C GLU A 95 9.35 2.45 8.96
N LYS A 96 9.31 3.78 9.06
CA LYS A 96 9.84 4.49 10.23
C LYS A 96 9.07 4.22 11.51
N ILE A 97 7.75 4.01 11.42
CA ILE A 97 6.95 3.52 12.55
C ILE A 97 7.40 2.10 12.92
N ARG A 98 7.52 1.20 11.94
CA ARG A 98 7.95 -0.20 12.12
C ARG A 98 9.31 -0.30 12.77
N ASP A 99 10.23 0.61 12.47
CA ASP A 99 11.62 0.55 12.95
C ASP A 99 11.83 1.38 14.22
N ASN A 100 10.80 2.03 14.75
CA ASN A 100 10.90 2.84 15.96
C ASN A 100 10.90 1.95 17.21
N ASN A 101 12.06 1.84 17.86
CA ASN A 101 12.25 1.02 19.06
C ASN A 101 11.30 1.38 20.23
N ASN A 102 10.89 2.64 20.37
CA ASN A 102 9.95 3.05 21.43
C ASN A 102 8.54 2.53 21.16
N LEU A 103 8.12 2.50 19.89
CA LEU A 103 6.81 1.98 19.47
C LEU A 103 6.79 0.43 19.47
N ASN A 104 7.95 -0.18 19.26
CA ASN A 104 8.13 -1.62 19.14
C ASN A 104 8.19 -2.40 20.46
N GLN A 105 8.05 -1.74 21.61
CA GLN A 105 8.03 -2.42 22.91
C GLN A 105 6.80 -3.34 23.08
N ASN A 106 5.72 -3.10 22.34
CA ASN A 106 4.57 -3.99 22.27
C ASN A 106 4.69 -4.92 21.05
N PRO A 107 4.88 -6.24 21.24
CA PRO A 107 5.05 -7.19 20.14
C PRO A 107 3.87 -7.25 19.18
N GLU A 108 2.65 -7.09 19.69
CA GLU A 108 1.42 -7.13 18.89
C GLU A 108 1.31 -5.92 17.96
N LEU A 109 1.68 -4.73 18.44
CA LEU A 109 1.72 -3.52 17.64
C LEU A 109 2.82 -3.59 16.59
N ARG A 110 4.00 -4.08 16.98
CA ARG A 110 5.13 -4.29 16.06
C ARG A 110 4.75 -5.24 14.92
N GLU A 111 4.09 -6.35 15.25
CA GLU A 111 3.63 -7.32 14.26
C GLU A 111 2.63 -6.68 13.29
N ALA A 112 1.64 -5.94 13.80
CA ALA A 112 0.65 -5.27 12.96
C ALA A 112 1.27 -4.24 12.00
N ILE A 113 2.20 -3.42 12.48
CA ILE A 113 2.89 -2.45 11.60
C ILE A 113 3.79 -3.16 10.59
N SER A 114 4.45 -4.25 10.98
CA SER A 114 5.24 -5.08 10.07
C SER A 114 4.35 -5.70 8.99
N GLN A 115 3.16 -6.18 9.35
CA GLN A 115 2.17 -6.71 8.42
C GLN A 115 1.69 -5.65 7.44
N ILE A 116 1.36 -4.44 7.91
CA ILE A 116 0.99 -3.31 7.04
C ILE A 116 2.12 -3.00 6.06
N TYR A 117 3.35 -2.79 6.57
CA TYR A 117 4.50 -2.45 5.73
C TYR A 117 4.76 -3.51 4.66
N ASN A 118 4.94 -4.77 5.07
CA ASN A 118 5.31 -5.86 4.18
C ASN A 118 4.21 -6.12 3.14
N SER A 119 2.94 -5.96 3.53
CA SER A 119 1.81 -6.16 2.64
C SER A 119 1.66 -5.01 1.64
N LEU A 120 1.84 -3.76 2.09
CA LEU A 120 1.79 -2.60 1.21
C LEU A 120 2.95 -2.60 0.21
N ASP A 121 4.16 -2.94 0.63
CA ASP A 121 5.33 -3.07 -0.24
C ASP A 121 5.12 -4.16 -1.30
N CYS A 122 4.59 -5.33 -0.87
CA CYS A 122 4.23 -6.41 -1.77
C CYS A 122 3.18 -5.96 -2.81
N LEU A 123 2.08 -5.33 -2.38
CA LEU A 123 1.03 -4.84 -3.27
C LEU A 123 1.56 -3.78 -4.24
N LYS A 124 2.39 -2.86 -3.75
CA LYS A 124 3.03 -1.82 -4.56
C LYS A 124 3.91 -2.44 -5.64
N GLY A 125 4.75 -3.41 -5.28
CA GLY A 125 5.59 -4.14 -6.23
C GLY A 125 4.73 -4.75 -7.34
N HIS A 126 3.70 -5.51 -6.97
CA HIS A 126 2.82 -6.15 -7.96
C HIS A 126 2.08 -5.13 -8.82
N ARG A 127 1.64 -3.99 -8.27
CA ARG A 127 1.06 -2.89 -9.05
C ARG A 127 2.08 -2.30 -10.02
N VAL A 128 3.34 -2.09 -9.59
CA VAL A 128 4.43 -1.61 -10.45
C VAL A 128 4.64 -2.56 -11.63
N ALA A 129 4.75 -3.87 -11.37
CA ALA A 129 4.84 -4.87 -12.41
C ALA A 129 3.61 -4.87 -13.33
N ALA A 130 2.41 -4.78 -12.75
CA ALA A 130 1.15 -4.82 -13.50
C ALA A 130 1.05 -3.66 -14.52
N ASP A 131 1.36 -2.42 -14.12
CA ASP A 131 1.15 -1.26 -15.00
C ASP A 131 2.37 -0.88 -15.85
N TYR A 132 3.59 -1.23 -15.43
CA TYR A 132 4.82 -0.73 -16.09
C TYR A 132 5.75 -1.82 -16.61
N ASP A 133 5.70 -3.04 -16.07
CA ASP A 133 6.52 -4.14 -16.56
C ASP A 133 5.73 -4.95 -17.59
N LEU A 134 5.77 -4.43 -18.82
CA LEU A 134 5.15 -4.99 -20.02
C LEU A 134 6.09 -5.98 -20.74
N SER A 135 7.22 -6.34 -20.13
CA SER A 135 8.21 -7.19 -20.77
C SER A 135 7.71 -8.64 -20.93
N ILE A 136 7.93 -9.18 -22.12
CA ILE A 136 7.80 -10.61 -22.46
C ILE A 136 9.23 -11.19 -22.45
N PRO A 137 9.49 -12.35 -21.81
CA PRO A 137 8.49 -13.28 -21.28
C PRO A 137 7.98 -12.95 -19.88
N THR A 138 6.67 -13.15 -19.68
CA THR A 138 6.14 -13.53 -18.36
C THR A 138 6.92 -14.78 -17.93
N PRO A 139 7.63 -14.75 -16.80
CA PRO A 139 7.36 -13.96 -15.59
C PRO A 139 8.22 -12.71 -15.32
N VAL A 140 7.65 -11.76 -14.55
CA VAL A 140 8.26 -10.48 -14.12
C VAL A 140 9.03 -10.63 -12.81
N LYS A 141 10.26 -10.10 -12.70
CA LYS A 141 11.09 -10.16 -11.48
C LYS A 141 10.92 -8.93 -10.58
N ILE A 142 10.39 -9.11 -9.37
CA ILE A 142 10.32 -8.05 -8.34
C ILE A 142 11.37 -8.28 -7.26
N LYS A 143 12.14 -7.25 -6.94
CA LYS A 143 13.05 -7.28 -5.78
C LYS A 143 12.27 -7.51 -4.49
N THR A 144 12.59 -8.58 -3.77
CA THR A 144 12.14 -8.77 -2.39
C THR A 144 13.08 -7.98 -1.48
N ASN A 145 12.53 -7.18 -0.57
CA ASN A 145 13.34 -6.56 0.49
C ASN A 145 13.72 -7.63 1.52
N SER A 146 14.68 -8.50 1.18
CA SER A 146 15.38 -9.32 2.15
C SER A 146 16.33 -8.40 2.94
N ASN A 147 16.10 -8.26 4.24
CA ASN A 147 16.86 -7.37 5.14
C ASN A 147 18.28 -7.89 5.46
N HIS A 148 18.99 -8.49 4.50
CA HIS A 148 20.41 -8.82 4.65
C HIS A 148 21.23 -8.26 3.48
N LYS A 149 22.05 -7.25 3.80
CA LYS A 149 23.15 -6.76 2.97
C LYS A 149 24.22 -7.85 2.83
N THR A 150 24.00 -8.85 2.00
CA THR A 150 25.06 -9.78 1.57
C THR A 150 24.67 -10.39 0.22
N VAL A 151 25.47 -10.10 -0.81
CA VAL A 151 25.53 -10.74 -2.14
C VAL A 151 24.17 -11.00 -2.83
N LYS A 152 23.88 -10.22 -3.87
CA LYS A 152 22.68 -10.38 -4.73
C LYS A 152 22.65 -11.79 -5.33
N THR A 153 21.65 -12.59 -4.98
CA THR A 153 21.40 -13.91 -5.58
C THR A 153 20.03 -13.96 -6.27
N ASN A 154 19.80 -14.97 -7.13
CA ASN A 154 18.48 -15.20 -7.75
C ASN A 154 17.33 -15.41 -6.73
N ARG A 155 17.60 -15.52 -5.42
CA ARG A 155 16.59 -15.60 -4.34
C ARG A 155 16.02 -14.24 -3.92
N ASP A 156 16.62 -13.13 -4.37
CA ASP A 156 16.19 -11.77 -4.03
C ASP A 156 15.10 -11.23 -4.98
N TYR A 157 14.60 -12.08 -5.88
CA TYR A 157 13.58 -11.71 -6.84
C TYR A 157 12.41 -12.69 -6.77
N GLU A 158 11.20 -12.14 -6.62
CA GLU A 158 9.96 -12.87 -6.84
C GLU A 158 9.59 -12.81 -8.32
N GLU A 159 9.43 -13.98 -8.95
CA GLU A 159 8.80 -14.10 -10.25
C GLU A 159 7.28 -14.02 -10.14
N ILE A 160 6.70 -13.01 -10.77
CA ILE A 160 5.26 -12.84 -10.91
C ILE A 160 4.85 -13.32 -12.30
N ASN A 161 3.97 -14.32 -12.31
CA ASN A 161 3.23 -14.70 -13.50
C ASN A 161 1.76 -14.34 -13.27
N PHE A 162 1.30 -13.27 -13.93
CA PHE A 162 -0.08 -12.78 -13.86
C PHE A 162 -1.09 -13.68 -14.59
N GLU A 163 -0.69 -14.71 -15.32
CA GLU A 163 -1.61 -15.73 -15.82
C GLU A 163 -2.10 -16.63 -14.67
N LYS A 164 -1.30 -16.79 -13.61
CA LYS A 164 -1.60 -17.68 -12.49
C LYS A 164 -2.52 -17.03 -11.47
N THR A 165 -3.67 -17.68 -11.21
CA THR A 165 -4.64 -17.27 -10.18
C THR A 165 -4.07 -17.18 -8.76
N ARG A 166 -2.97 -17.92 -8.47
CA ARG A 166 -2.27 -17.86 -7.19
C ARG A 166 -1.80 -16.44 -6.82
N VAL A 167 -1.48 -15.61 -7.82
CA VAL A 167 -1.06 -14.23 -7.60
C VAL A 167 -2.18 -13.43 -6.97
N ILE A 168 -3.41 -13.55 -7.48
CA ILE A 168 -4.56 -12.82 -6.93
C ILE A 168 -4.87 -13.24 -5.50
N LYS A 169 -4.88 -14.55 -5.22
CA LYS A 169 -5.07 -15.06 -3.85
C LYS A 169 -4.02 -14.49 -2.88
N LYS A 170 -2.77 -14.36 -3.32
CA LYS A 170 -1.70 -13.72 -2.53
C LYS A 170 -2.03 -12.25 -2.24
N LEU A 171 -2.39 -11.48 -3.27
CA LEU A 171 -2.65 -10.04 -3.13
C LEU A 171 -3.87 -9.75 -2.25
N GLU A 172 -4.92 -10.56 -2.34
CA GLU A 172 -6.06 -10.46 -1.43
C GLU A 172 -5.66 -10.68 0.02
N ARG A 173 -4.87 -11.72 0.29
CA ARG A 173 -4.33 -11.97 1.64
C ARG A 173 -3.54 -10.77 2.16
N LYS A 174 -2.71 -10.16 1.30
CA LYS A 174 -1.94 -8.95 1.67
C LYS A 174 -2.85 -7.76 1.92
N TYR A 175 -3.88 -7.56 1.10
CA TYR A 175 -4.89 -6.53 1.33
C TYR A 175 -5.58 -6.71 2.69
N ASN A 176 -6.07 -7.92 2.99
CA ASN A 176 -6.79 -8.19 4.24
C ASN A 176 -5.90 -7.97 5.47
N LEU A 177 -4.64 -8.39 5.44
CA LEU A 177 -3.68 -8.15 6.52
C LEU A 177 -3.49 -6.65 6.83
N ILE A 178 -3.55 -5.79 5.81
CA ILE A 178 -3.53 -4.34 6.02
C ILE A 178 -4.78 -3.91 6.77
N ILE A 179 -5.97 -4.28 6.25
CA ILE A 179 -7.26 -3.85 6.79
C ILE A 179 -7.42 -4.31 8.25
N GLU A 180 -7.10 -5.57 8.54
CA GLU A 180 -7.16 -6.16 9.88
C GLU A 180 -6.23 -5.46 10.87
N SER A 181 -5.12 -4.89 10.39
CA SER A 181 -4.12 -4.20 11.20
C SER A 181 -4.37 -2.69 11.37
N LEU A 182 -5.35 -2.10 10.66
CA LEU A 182 -5.57 -0.65 10.64
C LEU A 182 -5.86 -0.06 12.02
N SER A 183 -6.69 -0.75 12.82
CA SER A 183 -7.07 -0.27 14.17
C SER A 183 -5.86 -0.12 15.10
N LYS A 184 -4.85 -0.97 14.95
CA LYS A 184 -3.60 -0.91 15.70
C LYS A 184 -2.74 0.27 15.26
N LEU A 185 -2.66 0.53 13.96
CA LEU A 185 -2.01 1.74 13.44
C LEU A 185 -2.69 3.01 13.96
N GLU A 186 -4.03 3.09 13.93
CA GLU A 186 -4.77 4.20 14.53
C GLU A 186 -4.45 4.37 16.01
N GLY A 187 -4.40 3.28 16.77
CA GLY A 187 -4.03 3.28 18.18
C GLY A 187 -2.65 3.91 18.42
N ILE A 188 -1.65 3.54 17.62
CA ILE A 188 -0.30 4.12 17.69
C ILE A 188 -0.34 5.61 17.38
N LEU A 189 -1.01 6.00 16.29
CA LEU A 189 -1.12 7.40 15.88
C LEU A 189 -1.86 8.24 16.93
N ARG A 190 -2.82 7.70 17.68
CA ARG A 190 -3.53 8.44 18.72
C ARG A 190 -2.71 8.58 20.01
N LYS A 191 -2.03 7.52 20.43
CA LYS A 191 -1.36 7.45 21.76
C LYS A 191 0.09 7.94 21.74
N ASN A 192 0.83 7.70 20.67
CA ASN A 192 2.28 7.92 20.63
C ASN A 192 2.69 9.19 19.86
N LYS A 193 1.94 10.29 20.05
CA LYS A 193 2.10 11.51 19.24
C LYS A 193 3.53 12.06 19.22
N ASN A 194 4.26 12.00 20.34
CA ASN A 194 5.62 12.54 20.42
C ASN A 194 6.62 11.75 19.56
N ASP A 195 6.54 10.42 19.57
CA ASP A 195 7.42 9.58 18.75
C ASP A 195 7.05 9.69 17.26
N VAL A 196 5.76 9.78 16.95
CA VAL A 196 5.29 10.05 15.58
C VAL A 196 5.78 11.41 15.09
N CYS A 197 5.72 12.46 15.91
CA CYS A 197 6.29 13.78 15.55
C CYS A 197 7.81 13.71 15.28
N LYS A 198 8.57 12.92 16.04
CA LYS A 198 10.01 12.71 15.76
C LYS A 198 10.22 12.07 14.39
N ILE A 199 9.42 11.04 14.06
CA ILE A 199 9.45 10.40 12.73
C ILE A 199 9.14 11.43 11.63
N LEU A 200 8.11 12.26 11.81
CA LEU A 200 7.74 13.29 10.82
C LEU A 200 8.88 14.30 10.61
N ARG A 201 9.58 14.72 11.67
CA ARG A 201 10.76 15.59 11.58
C ARG A 201 11.89 14.95 10.78
N GLU A 202 12.19 13.68 11.03
CA GLU A 202 13.23 12.96 10.28
C GLU A 202 12.91 12.85 8.78
N LEU A 203 11.62 12.67 8.44
CA LEU A 203 11.17 12.63 7.05
C LEU A 203 11.22 14.01 6.38
N TRP A 204 11.09 15.08 7.17
CA TRP A 204 11.20 16.45 6.68
C TRP A 204 12.65 16.85 6.37
N VAL A 205 13.59 16.56 7.27
CA VAL A 205 15.01 17.00 7.18
C VAL A 205 15.76 16.37 6.00
N LYS A 206 15.26 15.29 5.39
CA LYS A 206 15.90 14.60 4.26
C LYS A 206 15.55 15.19 2.88
N LYS A 207 15.28 16.50 2.79
CA LYS A 207 15.18 17.23 1.52
C LYS A 207 16.28 18.27 1.41
#